data_AF-A0A1M3QSE3-F1
#
_entry.id   AF-A0A1M3QSE3-F1
#
_cell.length_a   1.000
_cell.length_b   1.000
_cell.length_c   1.000
_cell.angle_alpha   90.00
_cell.angle_beta   90.00
_cell.angle_gamma   90.00
#
_symmetry.space_group_name_H-M   'P 1'
#
loop_
_entity.id
_entity.type
_entity.pdbx_description
1 polymer ?
#
loop_
_entity_poly.entity_id
_entity_poly.type
_entity_poly.pdbx_seq_one_letter_code
_entity_poly.pdbx_strand_id
1 'polypeptide(L)'
;MTLNLFDPELTYISSEYKLEQRVEETSGTITRSGIKKSDQLTGIELRLLPPYILDNSTKKTIFSKDFAKVYCLVIVVSDANNQLVGGIDLQGFPRIGDNEHLPINKTIFYWQQDKANDIPPSQIHALCSIIKSKKDLRDVAEIMQNLKTDADYNSIIGGITNLATNGAVVGAALGLVTNLASIVGKFLGNVEDKPIGTIINSYTSLYGDFNTLGVVKKAYPTKNVHFEIDIIVQNKQALKSSTPQVRGSDKNNAEVTLARPFQNVLGDLHALS
;
A
#
# COMPACT_ATOMS: atom_id res chain seq x y z
N MET A 1 9.07 -5.16 24.26
CA MET A 1 7.87 -5.83 23.73
C MET A 1 8.02 -5.85 22.23
N THR A 2 7.89 -7.01 21.60
CA THR A 2 8.21 -7.19 20.17
C THR A 2 6.92 -7.55 19.45
N LEU A 3 6.46 -6.67 18.56
CA LEU A 3 5.30 -6.91 17.71
C LEU A 3 5.67 -7.97 16.67
N ASN A 4 5.01 -9.12 16.69
CA ASN A 4 5.22 -10.19 15.72
C ASN A 4 4.20 -10.07 14.58
N LEU A 5 4.59 -9.42 13.47
CA LEU A 5 3.73 -9.28 12.30
C LEU A 5 3.57 -10.54 11.45
N PHE A 6 4.31 -11.62 11.77
CA PHE A 6 4.44 -12.83 10.96
C PHE A 6 3.83 -14.06 11.64
N ASP A 7 2.78 -13.87 12.42
CA ASP A 7 2.02 -15.01 12.93
C ASP A 7 1.38 -15.76 11.76
N PRO A 8 1.72 -17.03 11.50
CA PRO A 8 1.25 -17.77 10.33
C PRO A 8 -0.27 -17.98 10.33
N GLU A 9 -0.96 -17.86 11.47
CA GLU A 9 -2.41 -17.92 11.52
C GLU A 9 -3.09 -16.60 11.12
N LEU A 10 -2.38 -15.48 11.25
CA LEU A 10 -2.93 -14.12 11.11
C LEU A 10 -2.32 -13.37 9.92
N THR A 11 -1.34 -13.97 9.25
CA THR A 11 -0.60 -13.38 8.14
C THR A 11 -0.95 -14.08 6.84
N TYR A 12 -1.43 -13.31 5.88
CA TYR A 12 -1.53 -13.75 4.50
C TYR A 12 -0.31 -13.24 3.72
N ILE A 13 0.38 -14.16 3.05
CA ILE A 13 1.47 -13.85 2.11
C ILE A 13 1.01 -14.34 0.74
N SER A 14 0.95 -13.45 -0.26
CA SER A 14 0.44 -13.83 -1.59
C SER A 14 1.21 -15.00 -2.19
N SER A 15 0.52 -15.82 -2.98
CA SER A 15 1.10 -17.00 -3.63
C SER A 15 2.21 -16.67 -4.62
N GLU A 16 2.24 -15.44 -5.16
CA GLU A 16 3.37 -14.94 -5.96
C GLU A 16 4.68 -15.01 -5.16
N TYR A 17 4.62 -14.85 -3.84
CA TYR A 17 5.74 -15.01 -2.91
C TYR A 17 6.16 -16.47 -2.67
N LYS A 18 5.22 -17.43 -2.77
CA LYS A 18 5.49 -18.86 -2.51
C LYS A 18 6.19 -19.54 -3.71
N LEU A 19 6.09 -18.95 -4.90
CA LEU A 19 6.67 -19.49 -6.14
C LEU A 19 8.13 -19.07 -6.35
N GLU A 20 8.58 -17.94 -5.78
CA GLU A 20 9.99 -17.52 -5.82
C GLU A 20 10.91 -18.44 -5.01
N GLN A 21 10.37 -19.20 -4.05
CA GLN A 21 11.13 -20.27 -3.38
C GLN A 21 11.28 -21.54 -4.23
N ARG A 22 10.70 -21.60 -5.44
CA ARG A 22 10.63 -22.85 -6.22
C ARG A 22 10.92 -22.76 -7.72
N VAL A 23 11.22 -21.61 -8.32
CA VAL A 23 11.41 -21.57 -9.78
C VAL A 23 12.65 -20.74 -10.17
N GLU A 24 13.79 -21.43 -10.28
CA GLU A 24 14.62 -21.32 -11.48
C GLU A 24 13.80 -21.82 -12.68
N GLU A 25 13.82 -21.04 -13.76
CA GLU A 25 13.42 -21.40 -15.12
C GLU A 25 12.02 -22.01 -15.33
N THR A 26 11.08 -21.16 -15.77
CA THR A 26 10.16 -21.60 -16.84
C THR A 26 9.69 -20.41 -17.67
N SER A 27 10.32 -20.22 -18.83
CA SER A 27 9.83 -19.34 -19.89
C SER A 27 8.58 -19.95 -20.54
N GLY A 28 7.41 -19.51 -20.11
CA GLY A 28 6.13 -19.83 -20.74
C GLY A 28 5.46 -18.57 -21.26
N THR A 29 5.35 -18.44 -22.58
CA THR A 29 4.68 -17.32 -23.25
C THR A 29 3.16 -17.43 -23.05
N ILE A 30 2.61 -16.69 -22.08
CA ILE A 30 1.16 -16.54 -21.90
C ILE A 30 0.68 -15.31 -22.70
N THR A 31 -0.05 -15.54 -23.77
CA THR A 31 -0.75 -14.50 -24.54
C THR A 31 -2.02 -14.06 -23.82
N ARG A 32 -1.92 -13.06 -22.94
CA ARG A 32 -3.06 -12.27 -22.42
C ARG A 32 -3.14 -10.95 -23.19
N SER A 33 -4.34 -10.46 -23.50
CA SER A 33 -4.60 -9.19 -24.21
C SER A 33 -4.36 -7.94 -23.35
N GLY A 34 -3.30 -7.98 -22.55
CA GLY A 34 -2.82 -6.91 -21.69
C GLY A 34 -1.46 -6.44 -22.19
N ILE A 35 -1.01 -5.28 -21.71
CA ILE A 35 0.25 -4.62 -22.09
C ILE A 35 1.38 -5.65 -22.26
N LYS A 36 2.01 -5.69 -23.45
CA LYS A 36 3.08 -6.67 -23.76
C LYS A 36 4.45 -6.28 -23.19
N LYS A 37 4.64 -5.00 -22.80
CA LYS A 37 5.88 -4.44 -22.28
C LYS A 37 5.58 -3.33 -21.27
N SER A 38 6.26 -3.35 -20.13
CA SER A 38 6.13 -2.32 -19.08
C SER A 38 6.34 -0.89 -19.60
N ASP A 39 7.08 -0.70 -20.69
CA ASP A 39 7.32 0.59 -21.36
C ASP A 39 6.06 1.36 -21.83
N GLN A 40 4.89 0.71 -21.85
CA GLN A 40 3.63 1.34 -22.25
C GLN A 40 2.85 1.95 -21.07
N LEU A 41 3.31 1.73 -19.84
CA LEU A 41 2.68 2.20 -18.61
C LEU A 41 2.89 3.71 -18.43
N THR A 42 1.83 4.41 -18.07
CA THR A 42 1.87 5.85 -17.73
C THR A 42 1.51 6.15 -16.30
N GLY A 43 0.94 5.18 -15.59
CA GLY A 43 0.63 5.33 -14.18
C GLY A 43 0.27 4.01 -13.53
N ILE A 44 0.67 3.86 -12.28
CA ILE A 44 0.31 2.77 -11.39
C ILE A 44 -0.14 3.40 -10.06
N GLU A 45 -1.32 3.01 -9.60
CA GLU A 45 -1.81 3.35 -8.27
C GLU A 45 -2.14 2.05 -7.52
N LEU A 46 -1.71 1.96 -6.26
CA LEU A 46 -2.22 0.97 -5.32
C LEU A 46 -3.10 1.69 -4.31
N ARG A 47 -4.35 1.26 -4.18
CA ARG A 47 -5.31 1.83 -3.23
C ARG A 47 -5.75 0.76 -2.24
N LEU A 48 -5.47 1.01 -0.96
CA LEU A 48 -6.00 0.21 0.14
C LEU A 48 -7.47 0.59 0.31
N LEU A 49 -8.34 -0.36 0.04
CA LEU A 49 -9.76 -0.26 0.35
C LEU A 49 -9.98 -0.53 1.85
N PRO A 50 -11.11 -0.07 2.42
CA PRO A 50 -11.43 -0.27 3.83
C PRO A 50 -11.26 -1.73 4.26
N PRO A 51 -10.28 -2.06 5.15
CA PRO A 51 -10.18 -3.40 5.70
C PRO A 51 -11.42 -3.73 6.53
N TYR A 52 -11.99 -4.91 6.32
CA TYR A 52 -13.14 -5.40 7.06
C TYR A 52 -12.69 -6.28 8.23
N ILE A 53 -13.01 -5.87 9.45
CA ILE A 53 -12.64 -6.59 10.67
C ILE A 53 -13.69 -7.66 10.95
N LEU A 54 -13.32 -8.93 10.86
CA LEU A 54 -14.20 -10.06 11.19
C LEU A 54 -14.27 -10.27 12.71
N ASP A 55 -13.11 -10.20 13.37
CA ASP A 55 -12.95 -10.36 14.81
C ASP A 55 -11.82 -9.43 15.29
N ASN A 56 -12.16 -8.47 16.15
CA ASN A 56 -11.21 -7.52 16.70
C ASN A 56 -10.44 -8.07 17.92
N SER A 57 -10.68 -9.33 18.29
CA SER A 57 -10.07 -10.07 19.40
C SER A 57 -10.27 -9.40 20.76
N THR A 58 -11.35 -8.65 20.95
CA THR A 58 -11.71 -8.06 22.25
C THR A 58 -12.55 -9.05 23.04
N LYS A 59 -12.19 -9.28 24.31
CA LYS A 59 -12.94 -10.19 25.18
C LYS A 59 -14.35 -9.63 25.40
N LYS A 60 -15.34 -10.33 24.86
CA LYS A 60 -16.75 -10.00 25.06
C LYS A 60 -17.12 -10.28 26.51
N THR A 61 -17.48 -9.24 27.25
CA THR A 61 -18.04 -9.37 28.60
C THR A 61 -19.40 -8.70 28.61
N ILE A 62 -20.31 -9.18 29.45
CA ILE A 62 -21.70 -8.69 29.47
C ILE A 62 -21.82 -7.18 29.79
N PHE A 63 -20.74 -6.55 30.27
CA PHE A 63 -20.69 -5.13 30.65
C PHE A 63 -19.71 -4.28 29.81
N SER A 64 -18.89 -4.87 28.93
CA SER A 64 -17.95 -4.10 28.09
C SER A 64 -18.47 -3.97 26.68
N LYS A 65 -18.28 -2.78 26.08
CA LYS A 65 -18.51 -2.59 24.65
C LYS A 65 -17.41 -3.33 23.86
N ASP A 66 -17.79 -4.07 22.84
CA ASP A 66 -16.92 -4.92 22.00
C ASP A 66 -16.04 -4.11 21.02
N PHE A 67 -15.48 -2.97 21.46
CA PHE A 67 -14.65 -2.11 20.62
C PHE A 67 -13.17 -2.25 20.97
N ALA A 68 -12.35 -2.45 19.94
CA ALA A 68 -10.91 -2.35 20.00
C ALA A 68 -10.43 -0.96 19.59
N LYS A 69 -9.28 -0.57 20.14
CA LYS A 69 -8.48 0.54 19.62
C LYS A 69 -7.44 -0.09 18.71
N VAL A 70 -7.35 0.34 17.46
CA VAL A 70 -6.45 -0.30 16.49
C VAL A 70 -5.63 0.74 15.74
N TYR A 71 -4.48 0.33 15.26
CA TYR A 71 -3.69 1.06 14.28
C TYR A 71 -3.68 0.29 12.96
N CYS A 72 -3.77 1.00 11.84
CA CYS A 72 -3.43 0.47 10.53
C CYS A 72 -2.01 0.93 10.19
N LEU A 73 -1.08 -0.02 10.12
CA LEU A 73 0.28 0.20 9.66
C LEU A 73 0.37 -0.21 8.19
N VAL A 74 0.82 0.69 7.33
CA VAL A 74 1.07 0.44 5.92
C VAL A 74 2.53 0.73 5.62
N ILE A 75 3.22 -0.22 5.02
CA ILE A 75 4.59 -0.08 4.55
C ILE A 75 4.60 -0.42 3.07
N VAL A 76 5.10 0.50 2.24
CA VAL A 76 5.24 0.31 0.81
C VAL A 76 6.67 0.61 0.39
N VAL A 77 7.23 -0.31 -0.40
CA VAL A 77 8.57 -0.27 -0.96
C VAL A 77 8.48 -0.46 -2.46
N SER A 78 9.19 0.36 -3.23
CA SER A 78 9.28 0.21 -4.68
C SER A 78 10.66 0.62 -5.18
N ASP A 79 11.01 0.16 -6.38
CA ASP A 79 12.21 0.50 -7.14
C ASP A 79 12.08 1.79 -7.96
N ALA A 80 10.90 2.44 -7.96
CA ALA A 80 10.69 3.70 -8.67
C ALA A 80 11.21 4.93 -7.90
N ASN A 81 11.91 5.81 -8.61
CA ASN A 81 12.50 7.05 -8.04
C ASN A 81 11.51 8.21 -7.88
N ASN A 82 10.41 8.23 -8.64
CA ASN A 82 9.41 9.32 -8.66
C ASN A 82 8.06 8.86 -8.08
N GLN A 83 8.11 8.18 -6.94
CA GLN A 83 6.91 7.86 -6.16
C GLN A 83 6.33 9.11 -5.50
N LEU A 84 5.02 9.34 -5.66
CA LEU A 84 4.32 10.48 -5.03
C LEU A 84 3.71 10.12 -3.68
N VAL A 85 3.42 8.84 -3.46
CA VAL A 85 2.94 8.27 -2.20
C VAL A 85 3.65 6.93 -2.00
N GLY A 86 4.14 6.67 -0.78
CA GLY A 86 4.90 5.46 -0.44
C GLY A 86 5.68 5.63 0.87
N GLY A 87 6.37 4.57 1.32
CA GLY A 87 7.11 4.55 2.58
C GLY A 87 6.31 3.92 3.72
N ILE A 88 6.35 4.52 4.93
CA ILE A 88 5.56 4.07 6.07
C ILE A 88 4.46 5.07 6.38
N ASP A 89 3.27 4.55 6.60
CA ASP A 89 2.16 5.27 7.19
C ASP A 89 1.55 4.49 8.36
N LEU A 90 1.05 5.24 9.32
CA LEU A 90 0.36 4.72 10.49
C LEU A 90 -0.91 5.54 10.68
N GLN A 91 -2.04 4.88 10.92
CA GLN A 91 -3.29 5.57 11.23
C GLN A 91 -4.00 4.89 12.41
N GLY A 92 -4.45 5.68 13.39
CA GLY A 92 -5.14 5.17 14.58
C GLY A 92 -6.67 5.26 14.46
N PHE A 93 -7.36 4.24 14.97
CA PHE A 93 -8.82 4.16 15.02
C PHE A 93 -9.29 3.81 16.45
N PRO A 94 -9.96 4.73 17.15
CA PRO A 94 -10.18 4.62 18.60
C PRO A 94 -11.30 3.65 19.00
N ARG A 95 -12.17 3.26 18.05
CA ARG A 95 -13.36 2.49 18.35
C ARG A 95 -13.74 1.63 17.15
N ILE A 96 -13.21 0.42 17.12
CA ILE A 96 -13.46 -0.53 16.05
C ILE A 96 -14.08 -1.82 16.58
N GLY A 97 -15.30 -2.13 16.16
CA GLY A 97 -16.04 -3.34 16.48
C GLY A 97 -15.67 -4.56 15.63
N ASP A 98 -16.37 -5.66 15.86
CA ASP A 98 -16.42 -6.78 14.93
C ASP A 98 -17.39 -6.47 13.79
N ASN A 99 -17.16 -7.08 12.62
CA ASN A 99 -18.00 -6.97 11.43
C ASN A 99 -18.17 -5.53 10.90
N GLU A 100 -17.11 -4.75 10.97
CA GLU A 100 -17.10 -3.38 10.44
C GLU A 100 -15.84 -3.08 9.63
N HIS A 101 -15.96 -2.08 8.78
CA HIS A 101 -14.84 -1.57 8.00
C HIS A 101 -14.07 -0.52 8.80
N LEU A 102 -12.75 -0.58 8.77
CA LEU A 102 -11.96 0.57 9.18
C LEU A 102 -12.26 1.74 8.23
N PRO A 103 -12.49 2.96 8.73
CA PRO A 103 -12.79 4.12 7.90
C PRO A 103 -11.53 4.67 7.21
N ILE A 104 -10.92 3.86 6.36
CA ILE A 104 -9.72 4.17 5.59
C ILE A 104 -9.95 3.77 4.13
N ASN A 105 -9.77 4.71 3.22
CA ASN A 105 -9.76 4.45 1.78
C ASN A 105 -8.71 5.37 1.18
N LYS A 106 -7.53 4.82 0.92
CA LYS A 106 -6.39 5.65 0.54
C LYS A 106 -5.47 5.00 -0.47
N THR A 107 -4.89 5.84 -1.30
CA THR A 107 -3.74 5.49 -2.12
C THR A 107 -2.54 5.22 -1.20
N ILE A 108 -1.95 4.04 -1.32
CA ILE A 108 -0.75 3.63 -0.57
C ILE A 108 0.51 3.69 -1.42
N PHE A 109 0.35 3.65 -2.74
CA PHE A 109 1.42 3.82 -3.71
C PHE A 109 0.91 4.58 -4.93
N TYR A 110 1.72 5.50 -5.45
CA TYR A 110 1.43 6.14 -6.71
C TYR A 110 2.71 6.42 -7.50
N TRP A 111 2.69 6.00 -8.76
CA TRP A 111 3.69 6.33 -9.76
C TRP A 111 3.00 6.86 -11.01
N GLN A 112 3.55 7.92 -11.59
CA GLN A 112 3.10 8.49 -12.85
C GLN A 112 4.32 8.81 -13.73
N GLN A 113 4.17 8.63 -15.03
CA GLN A 113 5.18 9.05 -15.99
C GLN A 113 5.13 10.57 -16.16
N ASP A 114 6.16 11.28 -15.69
CA ASP A 114 6.30 12.73 -15.87
C ASP A 114 7.07 13.06 -17.15
N LYS A 115 8.09 12.26 -17.45
CA LYS A 115 8.95 12.37 -18.64
C LYS A 115 8.90 11.09 -19.45
N ALA A 116 9.10 11.21 -20.76
CA ALA A 116 9.03 10.07 -21.68
C ALA A 116 10.05 8.95 -21.38
N ASN A 117 11.12 9.27 -20.65
CA ASN A 117 12.17 8.34 -20.25
C ASN A 117 12.04 7.83 -18.81
N ASP A 118 10.99 8.21 -18.08
CA ASP A 118 10.76 7.66 -16.74
C ASP A 118 10.43 6.17 -16.86
N ILE A 119 11.09 5.37 -16.03
CA ILE A 119 10.95 3.93 -15.99
C ILE A 119 9.87 3.59 -14.96
N PRO A 120 8.82 2.83 -15.33
CA PRO A 120 7.82 2.36 -14.38
C PRO A 120 8.45 1.42 -13.35
N PRO A 121 7.90 1.34 -12.12
CA PRO A 121 8.36 0.38 -11.14
C PRO A 121 8.23 -1.04 -11.70
N SER A 122 9.27 -1.84 -11.52
CA SER A 122 9.23 -3.26 -11.85
C SER A 122 8.64 -4.08 -10.70
N GLN A 123 8.75 -3.58 -9.47
CA GLN A 123 8.27 -4.24 -8.27
C GLN A 123 7.77 -3.23 -7.22
N ILE A 124 6.66 -3.61 -6.56
CA ILE A 124 6.10 -2.88 -5.43
C ILE A 124 5.76 -3.89 -4.36
N HIS A 125 6.38 -3.76 -3.18
CA HIS A 125 6.10 -4.59 -2.02
C HIS A 125 5.28 -3.79 -1.02
N ALA A 126 4.13 -4.34 -0.61
CA ALA A 126 3.25 -3.72 0.35
C ALA A 126 3.02 -4.66 1.54
N LEU A 127 3.20 -4.14 2.74
CA LEU A 127 2.75 -4.72 3.99
C LEU A 127 1.63 -3.85 4.55
N CYS A 128 0.49 -4.45 4.87
CA CYS A 128 -0.57 -3.78 5.63
C CYS A 128 -0.89 -4.63 6.86
N SER A 129 -0.92 -4.00 8.04
CA SER A 129 -1.19 -4.70 9.29
C SER A 129 -2.15 -3.92 10.17
N ILE A 130 -3.14 -4.60 10.75
CA ILE A 130 -4.03 -4.05 11.76
C ILE A 130 -3.54 -4.49 13.13
N ILE A 131 -3.15 -3.54 13.97
CA ILE A 131 -2.50 -3.77 15.26
C ILE A 131 -3.42 -3.28 16.37
N LYS A 132 -3.74 -4.15 17.32
CA LYS A 132 -4.56 -3.75 18.47
C LYS A 132 -3.73 -3.04 19.53
N SER A 133 -4.25 -1.94 20.06
CA SER A 133 -3.70 -1.22 21.20
C SER A 133 -4.26 -1.76 22.51
N LYS A 134 -3.41 -1.93 23.53
CA LYS A 134 -3.83 -2.27 24.90
C LYS A 134 -4.23 -1.03 25.72
N LYS A 135 -3.96 0.19 25.23
CA LYS A 135 -4.25 1.47 25.90
C LYS A 135 -4.87 2.48 24.93
N ASP A 136 -5.08 3.72 25.38
CA ASP A 136 -5.45 4.83 24.50
C ASP A 136 -4.47 4.98 23.35
N LEU A 137 -5.01 5.42 22.21
CA LEU A 137 -4.19 5.71 21.04
C LEU A 137 -3.27 6.89 21.37
N ARG A 138 -2.04 6.79 20.90
CA ARG A 138 -1.02 7.81 21.01
C ARG A 138 -1.11 8.74 19.81
N ASP A 139 -0.44 9.88 19.93
CA ASP A 139 -0.28 10.78 18.81
C ASP A 139 0.53 10.08 17.70
N VAL A 140 -0.18 9.76 16.63
CA VAL A 140 0.38 9.09 15.46
C VAL A 140 1.41 9.98 14.76
N ALA A 141 1.21 11.30 14.74
CA ALA A 141 2.15 12.23 14.13
C ALA A 141 3.46 12.26 14.92
N GLU A 142 3.39 12.30 16.25
CA GLU A 142 4.56 12.21 17.13
C GLU A 142 5.30 10.87 16.95
N ILE A 143 4.57 9.74 16.90
CA ILE A 143 5.17 8.42 16.63
C ILE A 143 5.90 8.41 15.30
N MET A 144 5.28 8.92 14.24
CA MET A 144 5.88 8.95 12.91
C MET A 144 7.08 9.90 12.84
N GLN A 145 7.05 11.03 13.56
CA GLN A 145 8.19 11.94 13.67
C GLN A 145 9.37 11.27 14.37
N ASN A 146 9.13 10.66 15.54
CA ASN A 146 10.15 9.96 16.30
C ASN A 146 10.74 8.79 15.51
N LEU A 147 9.89 8.03 14.82
CA LEU A 147 10.30 6.93 13.94
C LEU A 147 11.26 7.42 12.84
N LYS A 148 10.94 8.53 12.16
CA LYS A 148 11.77 9.10 11.09
C LYS A 148 13.13 9.61 11.58
N THR A 149 13.24 9.99 12.85
CA THR A 149 14.51 10.42 13.46
C THR A 149 15.34 9.28 14.04
N ASP A 150 14.79 8.06 14.11
CA ASP A 150 15.47 6.90 14.69
C ASP A 150 16.57 6.38 13.72
N ALA A 151 17.76 6.11 14.27
CA ALA A 151 18.92 5.71 13.47
C ALA A 151 18.73 4.30 12.85
N ASP A 152 18.11 3.38 13.59
CA ASP A 152 17.85 2.02 13.11
C ASP A 152 16.80 2.05 12.00
N TYR A 153 15.78 2.90 12.14
CA TYR A 153 14.80 3.15 11.09
C TYR A 153 15.47 3.62 9.79
N ASN A 154 16.29 4.67 9.87
CA ASN A 154 16.95 5.24 8.70
C ASN A 154 17.90 4.24 8.03
N SER A 155 18.59 3.43 8.83
CA SER A 155 19.43 2.33 8.34
C SER A 155 18.62 1.29 7.56
N ILE A 156 17.48 0.85 8.11
CA ILE A 156 16.61 -0.14 7.46
C ILE A 156 15.99 0.42 6.18
N ILE A 157 15.46 1.64 6.21
CA ILE A 157 14.91 2.27 5.00
C ILE A 157 15.99 2.43 3.93
N GLY A 158 17.20 2.85 4.30
CA GLY A 158 18.34 2.89 3.37
C GLY A 158 18.67 1.52 2.78
N GLY A 159 18.63 0.46 3.59
CA GLY A 159 18.79 -0.92 3.13
C GLY A 159 17.68 -1.34 2.16
N ILE A 160 16.43 -1.03 2.48
CA ILE A 160 15.24 -1.34 1.66
C ILE A 160 15.35 -0.65 0.30
N THR A 161 15.66 0.65 0.29
CA THR A 161 15.84 1.41 -0.95
C THR A 161 16.95 0.82 -1.80
N ASN A 162 18.10 0.49 -1.19
CA ASN A 162 19.22 -0.12 -1.91
C ASN A 162 18.87 -1.48 -2.50
N LEU A 163 18.08 -2.30 -1.80
CA LEU A 163 17.62 -3.59 -2.33
C LEU A 163 16.64 -3.40 -3.49
N ALA A 164 15.71 -2.47 -3.35
CA ALA A 164 14.73 -2.17 -4.38
C ALA A 164 15.42 -1.69 -5.68
N THR A 165 16.39 -0.78 -5.58
CA THR A 165 17.13 -0.25 -6.74
C THR A 165 18.03 -1.27 -7.43
N ASN A 166 18.52 -2.27 -6.70
CA ASN A 166 19.44 -3.28 -7.23
C ASN A 166 18.72 -4.57 -7.67
N GLY A 167 17.37 -4.58 -7.71
CA GLY A 167 16.60 -5.75 -8.11
C GLY A 167 16.82 -6.96 -7.20
N ALA A 168 17.12 -6.71 -5.92
CA ALA A 168 17.47 -7.78 -4.99
C ALA A 168 16.28 -8.67 -4.65
N VAL A 169 16.58 -9.91 -4.26
CA VAL A 169 15.61 -10.96 -3.94
C VAL A 169 14.65 -10.51 -2.84
N VAL A 170 13.36 -10.67 -3.08
CA VAL A 170 12.23 -10.29 -2.23
C VAL A 170 12.39 -10.73 -0.77
N GLY A 171 13.03 -11.88 -0.52
CA GLY A 171 13.33 -12.37 0.83
C GLY A 171 14.18 -11.44 1.69
N ALA A 172 15.11 -10.68 1.10
CA ALA A 172 15.92 -9.71 1.82
C ALA A 172 15.11 -8.45 2.18
N ALA A 173 14.21 -8.02 1.30
CA ALA A 173 13.28 -6.92 1.57
C ALA A 173 12.31 -7.28 2.71
N LEU A 174 11.85 -8.53 2.78
CA LEU A 174 10.99 -8.99 3.87
C LEU A 174 11.69 -8.96 5.23
N GLY A 175 12.95 -9.41 5.30
CA GLY A 175 13.74 -9.34 6.54
C GLY A 175 13.86 -7.90 7.05
N LEU A 176 14.03 -6.94 6.16
CA LEU A 176 14.06 -5.52 6.51
C LEU A 176 12.69 -4.98 6.94
N VAL A 177 11.61 -5.40 6.26
CA VAL A 177 10.23 -5.06 6.66
C VAL A 177 9.90 -5.61 8.06
N THR A 178 10.38 -6.80 8.42
CA THR A 178 10.24 -7.37 9.78
C THR A 178 10.97 -6.54 10.83
N ASN A 179 12.19 -6.10 10.53
CA ASN A 179 12.95 -5.25 11.44
C ASN A 179 12.26 -3.89 11.61
N LEU A 180 11.73 -3.34 10.51
CA LEU A 180 10.99 -2.09 10.49
C LEU A 180 9.73 -2.16 11.37
N ALA A 181 8.97 -3.25 11.25
CA ALA A 181 7.81 -3.53 12.08
C ALA A 181 8.16 -3.60 13.58
N SER A 182 9.32 -4.17 13.92
CA SER A 182 9.79 -4.23 15.31
C SER A 182 10.08 -2.83 15.88
N ILE A 183 10.68 -1.94 15.08
CA ILE A 183 10.89 -0.54 15.46
C ILE A 183 9.57 0.19 15.61
N VAL A 184 8.63 0.02 14.67
CA VAL A 184 7.30 0.61 14.79
C VAL A 184 6.60 0.13 16.07
N GLY A 185 6.69 -1.17 16.38
CA GLY A 185 6.16 -1.75 17.62
C GLY A 185 6.77 -1.14 18.90
N LYS A 186 8.08 -0.83 18.90
CA LYS A 186 8.77 -0.13 19.99
C LYS A 186 8.16 1.25 20.23
N PHE A 187 7.92 2.04 19.19
CA PHE A 187 7.35 3.39 19.31
C PHE A 187 5.85 3.38 19.61
N LEU A 188 5.10 2.46 19.00
CA LEU A 188 3.68 2.27 19.28
C LEU A 188 3.44 2.03 20.77
N GLY A 189 4.18 1.09 21.38
CA GLY A 189 4.16 0.81 22.82
C GLY A 189 2.80 0.37 23.37
N ASN A 190 2.76 -0.56 24.33
CA ASN A 190 1.50 -1.13 24.84
C ASN A 190 0.52 -1.60 23.73
N VAL A 191 1.04 -2.14 22.63
CA VAL A 191 0.24 -2.85 21.62
C VAL A 191 0.18 -4.34 21.96
N GLU A 192 -0.78 -5.05 21.38
CA GLU A 192 -0.77 -6.51 21.39
C GLU A 192 0.44 -7.06 20.65
N ASP A 193 0.95 -8.19 21.16
CA ASP A 193 2.15 -8.83 20.62
C ASP A 193 1.89 -9.42 19.22
N LYS A 194 0.62 -9.65 18.89
CA LYS A 194 0.15 -10.15 17.61
C LYS A 194 -0.78 -9.14 16.95
N PRO A 195 -0.69 -8.92 15.62
CA PRO A 195 -1.67 -8.14 14.88
C PRO A 195 -3.00 -8.87 14.84
N ILE A 196 -4.09 -8.16 14.59
CA ILE A 196 -5.39 -8.76 14.28
C ILE A 196 -5.30 -9.45 12.92
N GLY A 197 -4.65 -8.80 11.95
CA GLY A 197 -4.34 -9.40 10.65
C GLY A 197 -3.23 -8.64 9.93
N THR A 198 -2.45 -9.35 9.13
CA THR A 198 -1.39 -8.80 8.28
C THR A 198 -1.49 -9.37 6.87
N ILE A 199 -1.28 -8.51 5.87
CA ILE A 199 -1.05 -8.93 4.48
C ILE A 199 0.32 -8.47 4.04
N ILE A 200 1.01 -9.34 3.30
CA ILE A 200 2.30 -9.04 2.68
C ILE A 200 2.22 -9.48 1.22
N ASN A 201 2.30 -8.52 0.32
CA ASN A 201 2.12 -8.73 -1.11
C ASN A 201 3.25 -8.08 -1.90
N SER A 202 3.58 -8.71 -3.02
CA SER A 202 4.53 -8.18 -3.99
C SER A 202 3.81 -8.09 -5.34
N TYR A 203 3.74 -6.90 -5.90
CA TYR A 203 3.18 -6.63 -7.22
C TYR A 203 4.35 -6.48 -8.18
N THR A 204 4.44 -7.33 -9.19
CA THR A 204 5.59 -7.30 -10.10
C THR A 204 5.17 -7.34 -11.57
N SER A 205 6.03 -6.76 -12.42
CA SER A 205 5.88 -6.93 -13.86
C SER A 205 6.04 -8.39 -14.29
N LEU A 206 6.83 -9.19 -13.55
CA LEU A 206 7.08 -10.60 -13.85
C LEU A 206 5.82 -11.46 -13.71
N TYR A 207 5.03 -11.22 -12.65
CA TYR A 207 3.75 -11.91 -12.43
C TYR A 207 2.60 -11.31 -13.25
N GLY A 208 2.88 -10.21 -13.96
CA GLY A 208 1.93 -9.56 -14.84
C GLY A 208 0.84 -8.81 -14.10
N ASP A 209 1.07 -8.38 -12.86
CA ASP A 209 0.13 -7.55 -12.10
C ASP A 209 -0.14 -6.22 -12.81
N PHE A 210 0.83 -5.73 -13.58
CA PHE A 210 0.73 -4.50 -14.37
C PHE A 210 0.26 -4.72 -15.82
N ASN A 211 -0.12 -5.95 -16.20
CA ASN A 211 -0.49 -6.25 -17.58
C ASN A 211 -1.95 -5.88 -17.89
N THR A 212 -2.80 -5.77 -16.87
CA THR A 212 -4.23 -5.47 -17.04
C THR A 212 -4.48 -3.99 -16.86
N LEU A 213 -4.98 -3.32 -17.90
CA LEU A 213 -5.39 -1.91 -17.84
C LEU A 213 -6.64 -1.72 -17.00
N GLY A 214 -6.74 -0.55 -16.36
CA GLY A 214 -7.89 -0.19 -15.54
C GLY A 214 -7.72 -0.66 -14.09
N VAL A 215 -8.84 -0.97 -13.43
CA VAL A 215 -8.87 -1.35 -12.01
C VAL A 215 -8.93 -2.87 -11.89
N VAL A 216 -7.96 -3.45 -11.19
CA VAL A 216 -7.95 -4.84 -10.77
C VAL A 216 -8.05 -4.90 -9.25
N LYS A 217 -9.17 -5.40 -8.76
CA LYS A 217 -9.37 -5.63 -7.33
C LYS A 217 -8.73 -6.95 -6.90
N LYS A 218 -7.95 -6.93 -5.83
CA LYS A 218 -7.37 -8.12 -5.18
C LYS A 218 -7.87 -8.21 -3.73
N ALA A 219 -8.34 -9.39 -3.36
CA ALA A 219 -8.83 -9.70 -2.03
C ALA A 219 -7.82 -10.57 -1.28
N TYR A 220 -7.53 -10.21 -0.03
CA TYR A 220 -6.55 -10.87 0.82
C TYR A 220 -7.18 -11.17 2.18
N PRO A 221 -7.90 -12.30 2.30
CA PRO A 221 -8.51 -12.70 3.56
C PRO A 221 -7.44 -13.27 4.52
N THR A 222 -7.45 -12.78 5.76
CA THR A 222 -6.81 -13.43 6.91
C THR A 222 -7.88 -14.05 7.80
N LYS A 223 -7.48 -14.69 8.90
CA LYS A 223 -8.42 -15.27 9.88
C LYS A 223 -9.40 -14.24 10.45
N ASN A 224 -8.94 -13.02 10.72
CA ASN A 224 -9.69 -12.02 11.48
C ASN A 224 -9.93 -10.71 10.70
N VAL A 225 -9.29 -10.51 9.55
CA VAL A 225 -9.42 -9.29 8.74
C VAL A 225 -9.48 -9.66 7.27
N HIS A 226 -10.36 -9.01 6.53
CA HIS A 226 -10.38 -9.07 5.08
C HIS A 226 -9.84 -7.75 4.51
N PHE A 227 -8.70 -7.83 3.82
CA PHE A 227 -8.13 -6.69 3.13
C PHE A 227 -8.49 -6.74 1.65
N GLU A 228 -8.71 -5.57 1.05
CA GLU A 228 -8.84 -5.42 -0.39
C GLU A 228 -7.91 -4.31 -0.88
N ILE A 229 -7.25 -4.54 -2.01
CA ILE A 229 -6.42 -3.55 -2.68
C ILE A 229 -6.85 -3.46 -4.13
N ASP A 230 -7.09 -2.23 -4.60
CA ASP A 230 -7.25 -1.94 -6.02
C ASP A 230 -5.88 -1.62 -6.62
N ILE A 231 -5.53 -2.33 -7.68
CA ILE A 231 -4.39 -2.03 -8.56
C ILE A 231 -4.95 -1.29 -9.76
N ILE A 232 -4.53 -0.04 -9.97
CA ILE A 232 -5.01 0.79 -11.07
C ILE A 232 -3.85 1.02 -12.02
N VAL A 233 -3.98 0.52 -13.25
CA VAL A 233 -2.94 0.60 -14.27
C VAL A 233 -3.41 1.46 -15.43
N GLN A 234 -2.61 2.44 -15.81
CA GLN A 234 -2.90 3.39 -16.88
C GLN A 234 -1.89 3.29 -18.02
N ASN A 235 -2.33 3.57 -19.26
CA ASN A 235 -1.46 3.76 -20.42
C ASN A 235 -1.83 5.02 -21.21
N LYS A 236 -0.96 5.40 -22.15
CA LYS A 236 -1.16 6.56 -23.05
C LYS A 236 -2.44 6.48 -23.90
N GLN A 237 -2.97 5.28 -24.16
CA GLN A 237 -4.17 5.11 -25.00
C GLN A 237 -5.45 5.41 -24.22
N ALA A 238 -5.55 5.01 -22.95
CA ALA A 238 -6.68 5.28 -22.07
C ALA A 238 -6.84 6.79 -21.73
N LEU A 239 -5.74 7.53 -21.71
CA LEU A 239 -5.74 8.99 -21.53
C LEU A 239 -6.27 9.74 -22.77
N LYS A 240 -6.13 9.15 -23.97
CA LYS A 240 -6.66 9.75 -25.22
C LYS A 240 -8.15 9.51 -25.41
N SER A 241 -8.69 8.39 -24.91
CA SER A 241 -10.12 8.06 -25.02
C SER A 241 -11.01 8.73 -23.95
N SER A 242 -10.41 9.32 -22.92
CA SER A 242 -11.11 10.08 -21.86
C SER A 242 -11.15 11.60 -22.10
N THR A 243 -10.57 12.08 -23.21
CA THR A 243 -10.84 13.44 -23.68
C THR A 243 -12.26 13.46 -24.27
N PRO A 244 -13.21 14.26 -23.75
CA PRO A 244 -14.52 14.38 -24.36
C PRO A 244 -14.32 14.78 -25.82
N GLN A 245 -14.81 13.97 -26.76
CA GLN A 245 -14.98 14.45 -28.11
C GLN A 245 -15.96 15.62 -28.04
N VAL A 246 -15.42 16.84 -28.08
CA VAL A 246 -16.20 18.04 -28.39
C VAL A 246 -16.73 17.81 -29.80
N ARG A 247 -17.94 17.25 -29.87
CA ARG A 247 -18.73 17.17 -31.09
C ARG A 247 -18.92 18.62 -31.52
N GLY A 248 -18.35 18.97 -32.67
CA GLY A 248 -18.33 20.34 -33.14
C GLY A 248 -19.73 20.94 -33.17
N SER A 249 -19.90 22.04 -32.45
CA SER A 249 -20.75 23.17 -32.85
C SER A 249 -20.26 24.39 -32.09
N ASP A 250 -20.13 25.48 -32.83
CA ASP A 250 -20.09 26.86 -32.35
C ASP A 250 -18.77 27.40 -31.79
N LYS A 251 -18.04 28.02 -32.73
CA LYS A 251 -17.21 29.20 -32.48
C LYS A 251 -18.06 30.26 -31.79
N ASN A 252 -17.93 30.43 -30.48
CA ASN A 252 -17.96 31.72 -29.79
C ASN A 252 -17.59 31.53 -28.31
N ASN A 253 -16.55 32.26 -27.90
CA ASN A 253 -16.14 32.61 -26.54
C ASN A 253 -16.78 31.85 -25.37
N ALA A 254 -16.05 30.85 -24.88
CA ALA A 254 -16.08 30.51 -23.46
C ALA A 254 -14.65 30.16 -23.05
N GLU A 255 -14.09 30.97 -22.16
CA GLU A 255 -12.92 30.64 -21.36
C GLU A 255 -13.30 29.42 -20.51
N VAL A 256 -13.02 28.22 -21.01
CA VAL A 256 -13.22 26.98 -20.26
C VAL A 256 -12.08 26.89 -19.26
N THR A 257 -12.35 27.33 -18.03
CA THR A 257 -11.55 26.95 -16.87
C THR A 257 -11.53 25.44 -16.79
N LEU A 258 -10.39 24.84 -17.17
CA LEU A 258 -10.09 23.43 -16.92
C LEU A 258 -10.17 23.20 -15.40
N ALA A 259 -11.29 22.68 -14.91
CA ALA A 259 -11.36 22.10 -13.59
C ALA A 259 -10.46 20.85 -13.60
N ARG A 260 -9.19 21.04 -13.23
CA ARG A 260 -8.26 19.95 -12.91
C ARG A 260 -8.81 19.24 -11.67
N PRO A 261 -9.19 17.96 -11.71
CA PRO A 261 -9.70 17.29 -10.53
C PRO A 261 -8.57 16.79 -9.62
N PHE A 262 -7.46 17.52 -9.45
CA PHE A 262 -6.32 16.99 -8.65
C PHE A 262 -5.46 18.04 -7.92
N GLN A 263 -5.91 19.30 -7.79
CA GLN A 263 -5.12 20.30 -7.04
C GLN A 263 -5.25 20.21 -5.51
N ASN A 264 -6.14 19.37 -4.97
CA ASN A 264 -6.34 19.27 -3.51
C ASN A 264 -5.37 18.34 -2.78
N VAL A 265 -4.37 17.74 -3.46
CA VAL A 265 -3.33 16.94 -2.78
C VAL A 265 -2.05 17.76 -2.50
N LEU A 266 -1.86 18.89 -3.19
CA LEU A 266 -0.69 19.77 -3.02
C LEU A 266 -0.97 21.02 -2.16
N GLY A 267 -2.23 21.31 -1.83
CA GLY A 267 -2.63 22.47 -1.02
C GLY A 267 -2.24 22.36 0.47
N ASP A 268 -2.24 21.15 1.02
CA ASP A 268 -2.03 20.96 2.47
C ASP A 268 -0.55 20.79 2.87
N LEU A 269 0.37 20.73 1.91
CA LEU A 269 1.82 20.61 2.18
C LEU A 269 2.56 21.96 2.24
N HIS A 270 1.91 23.07 1.87
CA HIS A 270 2.50 24.41 1.94
C HIS A 270 1.89 25.30 3.05
N ALA A 271 0.96 24.79 3.86
CA ALA A 271 0.35 25.52 4.97
C ALA A 271 0.99 25.23 6.35
N LEU A 272 2.10 24.49 6.39
CA LEU A 272 2.85 24.17 7.62
C LEU A 272 4.35 24.45 7.48
N SER A 273 4.69 25.65 6.98
CA SER A 273 6.01 26.28 7.16
C SER A 273 5.84 27.64 7.82
#